data_AF-A0A3D1PP16-F1
#
_entry.id   AF-A0A3D1PP16-F1
#
_cell.length_a   1.000
_cell.length_b   1.000
_cell.length_c   1.000
_cell.angle_alpha   90.00
_cell.angle_beta   90.00
_cell.angle_gamma   90.00
#
_symmetry.space_group_name_H-M   'P 1'
#
loop_
_entity.id
_entity.type
_entity.pdbx_description
1 polymer ?
#
loop_
_entity_poly.entity_id
_entity_poly.type
_entity_poly.pdbx_seq_one_letter_code
_entity_poly.pdbx_strand_id
1 'polypeptide(L)'
;MGIVKGILIAIYLVIALVLIVLTLIQTKEDPGLSSTITGSSTNNFYEKNKSRTKEGKQKKWTVILSVVFVVLTIALGIVYMA
;
A
#
# COMPACT_ATOMS: atom_id res chain seq x y z
N MET A 1 -8.84 -17.51 26.40
CA MET A 1 -8.09 -17.36 25.13
C MET A 1 -8.98 -17.27 23.89
N GLY A 2 -10.14 -17.94 23.80
CA GLY A 2 -10.99 -17.90 22.59
C GLY A 2 -11.52 -16.52 22.21
N ILE A 3 -12.01 -15.74 23.19
CA ILE A 3 -12.58 -14.40 22.94
C ILE A 3 -11.51 -13.39 22.48
N VAL A 4 -10.33 -13.41 23.10
CA VAL A 4 -9.20 -12.54 22.74
C VAL A 4 -8.71 -12.86 21.32
N LYS A 5 -8.59 -14.16 20.99
CA LYS A 5 -8.26 -14.63 19.64
C LYS A 5 -9.31 -14.19 18.60
N GLY A 6 -10.59 -14.26 18.95
CA GLY A 6 -11.70 -13.78 18.10
C GLY A 6 -11.66 -12.27 17.83
N ILE A 7 -11.39 -11.46 18.84
CA ILE A 7 -11.26 -9.99 18.70
C ILE A 7 -10.06 -9.65 17.81
N LEU A 8 -8.92 -10.31 18.00
CA LEU A 8 -7.72 -10.12 17.18
C LEU A 8 -7.97 -10.46 15.70
N ILE A 9 -8.69 -11.55 15.43
CA ILE A 9 -9.09 -11.95 14.07
C ILE A 9 -10.03 -10.92 13.44
N ALA A 10 -11.01 -10.41 14.20
CA ALA A 10 -11.93 -9.40 13.70
C ALA A 10 -11.19 -8.11 13.30
N ILE A 11 -10.25 -7.64 14.14
CA ILE A 11 -9.41 -6.47 13.84
C ILE A 11 -8.53 -6.72 12.60
N TYR A 12 -7.92 -7.90 12.51
CA TYR A 12 -7.09 -8.29 11.37
C TYR A 12 -7.88 -8.28 10.05
N LEU A 13 -9.10 -8.83 10.05
CA LEU A 13 -9.97 -8.84 8.87
C LEU A 13 -10.39 -7.43 8.45
N VAL A 14 -10.69 -6.54 9.39
CA VAL A 14 -11.04 -5.14 9.07
C VAL A 14 -9.85 -4.42 8.44
N ILE A 15 -8.64 -4.58 9.00
CA ILE A 15 -7.42 -3.97 8.43
C ILE A 15 -7.14 -4.52 7.03
N ALA A 16 -7.32 -5.83 6.82
CA ALA A 16 -7.16 -6.46 5.51
C ALA A 16 -8.14 -5.89 4.48
N LEU A 17 -9.42 -5.73 4.83
CA LEU A 17 -10.42 -5.14 3.93
C LEU A 17 -10.10 -3.69 3.56
N VAL A 18 -9.70 -2.87 4.53
CA VAL A 18 -9.30 -1.48 4.29
C VAL A 18 -8.10 -1.42 3.33
N LEU A 19 -7.12 -2.31 3.51
CA LEU A 19 -5.96 -2.42 2.61
C LEU A 19 -6.36 -2.82 1.19
N ILE A 20 -7.28 -3.77 1.03
CA ILE A 20 -7.76 -4.18 -0.29
C ILE A 20 -8.43 -2.98 -0.99
N VAL A 21 -9.31 -2.26 -0.31
CA VAL A 21 -9.97 -1.07 -0.89
C VAL A 21 -8.94 0.00 -1.27
N LEU A 22 -7.97 0.29 -0.39
CA LEU A 22 -6.92 1.27 -0.67
C LEU A 22 -6.01 0.85 -1.84
N THR A 23 -5.75 -0.45 -2.01
CA THR A 23 -4.94 -0.96 -3.13
C THR A 23 -5.71 -0.97 -4.45
N LEU A 24 -7.02 -1.19 -4.44
CA LEU A 24 -7.84 -1.09 -5.64
C LEU A 24 -7.98 0.36 -6.13
N ILE A 25 -8.04 1.34 -5.22
CA ILE A 25 -8.11 2.76 -5.59
C ILE A 25 -6.76 3.32 -6.06
N GLN A 26 -5.65 2.59 -5.87
CA GLN A 26 -4.35 3.03 -6.39
C GLN A 26 -4.32 2.99 -7.92
N THR A 27 -4.28 4.17 -8.53
CA THR A 27 -4.01 4.35 -9.96
C THR A 27 -2.66 3.73 -10.33
N LYS A 28 -2.63 2.95 -11.41
CA LYS A 28 -1.36 2.52 -12.03
C LYS A 28 -0.75 3.73 -12.72
N GLU A 29 0.50 4.03 -12.39
CA GLU A 29 1.23 5.11 -13.05
C GLU A 29 1.57 4.67 -14.47
N ASP A 30 0.73 5.02 -15.45
CA ASP A 30 1.11 4.89 -16.85
C ASP A 30 2.31 5.83 -17.10
N PRO A 31 3.46 5.33 -17.56
CA PRO A 31 4.51 6.18 -18.07
C PRO A 31 3.95 6.85 -19.33
N GLY A 32 3.43 8.06 -19.17
CA GLY A 32 2.71 8.76 -20.23
C GLY A 32 3.49 8.71 -21.55
N LEU A 33 2.76 8.48 -22.64
CA LEU A 33 3.24 8.38 -24.03
C LEU A 33 4.34 9.40 -24.37
N SER A 34 4.29 10.59 -23.76
CA SER A 34 5.32 11.63 -23.87
C SER A 34 6.75 11.14 -23.59
N SER A 35 6.97 10.17 -22.69
CA SER A 35 8.30 9.60 -22.44
C SER A 35 8.79 8.68 -23.57
N THR A 36 7.88 8.03 -24.30
CA THR A 36 8.21 7.16 -25.44
C THR A 36 8.34 7.94 -26.75
N ILE A 37 7.57 9.02 -26.94
CA ILE A 37 7.57 9.83 -28.16
C ILE A 37 8.69 10.88 -28.21
N THR A 38 9.11 11.45 -27.08
CA THR A 38 10.04 12.60 -27.09
C THR A 38 11.52 12.24 -26.99
N GLY A 39 11.86 10.97 -26.73
CA GLY A 39 13.26 10.50 -26.66
C GLY A 39 14.14 11.20 -25.60
N SER A 40 13.59 12.14 -24.81
CA SER A 40 14.33 12.95 -23.85
C SER A 40 13.87 12.58 -22.44
N SER A 41 14.64 11.72 -21.78
CA SER A 41 14.45 11.31 -20.38
C SER A 41 14.96 12.35 -19.38
N THR A 42 15.38 13.54 -19.83
CA THR A 42 16.24 14.38 -18.99
C THR A 42 15.48 15.35 -18.09
N ASN A 43 14.22 15.72 -18.38
CA ASN A 43 13.58 16.84 -17.67
C ASN A 43 12.06 16.72 -17.48
N ASN A 44 11.52 15.52 -17.21
CA ASN A 44 10.09 15.42 -16.97
C ASN A 44 9.75 15.96 -15.56
N PHE A 45 9.26 17.21 -15.49
CA PHE A 45 8.87 17.90 -14.25
C PHE A 45 7.95 17.05 -13.35
N TYR A 46 7.12 16.21 -13.98
CA TYR A 46 6.21 15.31 -13.29
C TYR A 46 6.93 14.20 -12.52
N GLU A 47 8.00 13.60 -13.09
CA GLU A 47 8.79 12.57 -12.40
C GLU A 47 9.56 13.15 -11.21
N LYS A 48 10.17 14.34 -11.38
CA LYS A 48 10.90 15.02 -10.30
C LYS A 48 9.99 15.43 -9.13
N ASN A 49 8.71 15.68 -9.39
CA ASN A 49 7.73 16.08 -8.37
C ASN A 49 6.71 14.98 -8.03
N LYS A 50 6.90 13.76 -8.54
CA LYS A 50 5.95 12.64 -8.40
C LYS A 50 5.64 12.29 -6.94
N SER A 51 6.63 12.42 -6.05
CA SER A 51 6.41 12.25 -4.61
C SER A 51 5.50 13.32 -3.97
N ARG A 52 5.28 14.46 -4.61
CA ARG A 52 4.46 15.57 -4.08
C ARG A 52 3.01 15.51 -4.56
N THR A 53 2.71 14.69 -5.57
CA THR A 53 1.34 14.50 -6.07
C THR A 53 0.50 13.68 -5.09
N LYS A 54 -0.83 13.80 -5.20
CA LYS A 54 -1.76 13.02 -4.37
C LYS A 54 -1.55 11.51 -4.54
N GLU A 55 -1.32 11.08 -5.78
CA GLU A 55 -1.06 9.68 -6.13
C GLU A 55 0.26 9.18 -5.54
N GLY A 56 1.34 9.97 -5.63
CA GLY A 56 2.64 9.60 -5.06
C GLY A 56 2.60 9.49 -3.53
N LYS A 57 1.81 10.32 -2.85
CA LYS A 57 1.57 10.20 -1.41
C LYS A 57 0.74 8.96 -1.07
N GLN A 58 -0.33 8.69 -1.81
CA GLN A 58 -1.19 7.51 -1.59
C GLN A 58 -0.42 6.20 -1.76
N LYS A 59 0.46 6.13 -2.77
CA LYS A 59 1.37 4.99 -2.99
C LYS A 59 2.31 4.78 -1.80
N LYS A 60 2.96 5.84 -1.31
CA LYS A 60 3.83 5.78 -0.12
C LYS A 60 3.08 5.31 1.13
N TRP A 61 1.90 5.86 1.37
CA TRP A 61 1.05 5.44 2.49
C TRP A 61 0.65 3.98 2.39
N THR A 62 0.29 3.50 1.20
CA THR A 62 -0.08 2.09 1.04
C THR A 62 1.11 1.16 1.25
N VAL A 63 2.32 1.52 0.82
CA VAL A 63 3.51 0.72 1.12
C VAL A 63 3.72 0.58 2.63
N ILE A 64 3.59 1.68 3.39
CA ILE A 64 3.70 1.66 4.86
C ILE A 64 2.62 0.76 5.48
N LEU A 65 1.37 0.94 5.04
CA LEU A 65 0.22 0.16 5.49
C LEU A 65 0.39 -1.35 5.20
N SER A 66 0.91 -1.71 4.02
CA SER A 66 1.22 -3.10 3.65
C SER A 66 2.33 -3.70 4.52
N VAL A 67 3.36 -2.94 4.87
CA VAL A 67 4.42 -3.42 5.79
C VAL A 67 3.85 -3.68 7.17
N VAL A 68 3.04 -2.75 7.71
CA VAL A 68 2.38 -2.91 9.01
C VAL A 68 1.47 -4.15 9.01
N PHE A 69 0.75 -4.40 7.91
CA PHE A 69 -0.07 -5.60 7.76
C PHE A 69 0.73 -6.88 7.89
N VAL A 70 1.86 -6.99 7.18
CA VAL A 70 2.74 -8.17 7.24
C VAL A 70 3.25 -8.41 8.65
N VAL A 71 3.69 -7.35 9.35
CA VAL A 71 4.14 -7.47 10.75
C VAL A 71 3.01 -7.97 11.66
N LEU A 72 1.80 -7.43 11.50
CA LEU A 72 0.62 -7.90 12.24
C LEU A 72 0.27 -9.35 11.92
N THR A 73 0.36 -9.78 10.66
CA THR A 73 0.13 -11.18 10.26
C THR A 73 1.10 -12.13 10.97
N ILE A 74 2.39 -11.77 11.01
CA ILE A 74 3.42 -12.58 11.68
C ILE A 74 3.16 -12.61 13.20
N ALA A 75 2.86 -11.46 13.81
CA ALA A 75 2.56 -11.38 15.24
C ALA A 75 1.32 -12.22 15.62
N LEU A 76 0.23 -12.13 14.85
CA LEU A 76 -0.93 -13.00 15.04
C LEU A 76 -0.57 -14.47 14.87
N GLY A 77 0.24 -14.83 13.86
CA GLY A 77 0.70 -16.21 13.65
C GLY A 77 1.42 -16.77 14.88
N ILE A 78 2.35 -16.00 15.46
CA ILE A 78 3.08 -16.39 16.67
C ILE A 78 2.11 -16.53 17.87
N VAL A 79 1.21 -15.57 18.09
CA VAL A 79 0.23 -15.60 19.20
C VAL A 79 -0.78 -16.74 19.07
N TYR A 80 -1.06 -17.21 17.85
CA TYR A 80 -2.01 -18.30 17.62
C TYR A 80 -1.36 -19.68 17.71
N MET A 81 -0.08 -19.77 17.34
CA MET A 81 0.72 -20.99 17.33
C MET A 81 1.38 -21.29 18.69
N ALA A 82 1.57 -20.25 19.53
CA ALA A 82 1.85 -20.36 20.96
C ALA A 82 0.57 -20.61 21.77
#